data_AF-A0A9P7VIK4-F1
#
_entry.id   AF-A0A9P7VIK4-F1
#
_cell.length_a   1.000
_cell.length_b   1.000
_cell.length_c   1.000
_cell.angle_alpha   90.00
_cell.angle_beta   90.00
_cell.angle_gamma   90.00
#
_symmetry.space_group_name_H-M   'P 1'
#
loop_
_entity.id
_entity.type
_entity.pdbx_description
1 polymer ?
#
loop_
_entity_poly.entity_id
_entity_poly.type
_entity_poly.pdbx_seq_one_letter_code
_entity_poly.pdbx_strand_id
1 'polypeptide(L)'
;MSPSWKAFLAYLYTQEISFASLKSNGIPRTATKDVCSPKSMYRLAVKADLESLKEMAFKNIRSQLTPSNIVTEVFSKFAYQHPDILDMEVRCLIEKFTDPLVYPQWERKMEEVARGDCPHGALVVNRVMRLTLLERASLDENLQPSAC
;
A
#
# COMPACT_ATOMS: atom_id res chain seq x y z
N MET A 1 23.47 13.64 4.29
CA MET A 1 22.09 14.12 4.03
C MET A 1 21.38 13.12 3.11
N SER A 2 20.26 12.52 3.52
CA SER A 2 19.61 11.43 2.77
C SER A 2 19.01 11.92 1.43
N PRO A 3 18.91 11.08 0.39
CA PRO A 3 18.31 11.47 -0.89
C PRO A 3 16.86 11.95 -0.75
N SER A 4 16.08 11.34 0.15
CA SER A 4 14.71 11.77 0.43
C SER A 4 14.65 13.15 1.07
N TRP A 5 15.60 13.54 1.92
CA TRP A 5 15.62 14.88 2.49
C TRP A 5 15.97 15.95 1.44
N LYS A 6 16.88 15.64 0.52
CA LYS A 6 17.20 16.54 -0.61
C LYS A 6 15.98 16.76 -1.52
N ALA A 7 15.30 15.67 -1.90
CA ALA A 7 14.08 15.74 -2.70
C ALA A 7 12.96 16.50 -1.96
N PHE A 8 12.86 16.35 -0.65
CA PHE A 8 11.91 17.11 0.16
C PHE A 8 12.18 18.62 0.12
N LEU A 9 13.43 19.03 0.33
CA LEU A 9 13.81 20.44 0.23
C LEU A 9 13.52 21.00 -1.16
N ALA A 10 13.89 20.27 -2.22
CA ALA A 10 13.58 20.68 -3.60
C ALA A 10 12.08 20.87 -3.80
N TYR A 11 11.25 19.91 -3.34
CA TYR A 11 9.80 20.00 -3.40
C TYR A 11 9.24 21.26 -2.71
N LEU A 12 9.79 21.69 -1.58
CA LEU A 12 9.31 22.91 -0.92
C LEU A 12 9.47 24.16 -1.78
N TYR A 13 10.50 24.19 -2.64
CA TYR A 13 10.75 25.31 -3.56
C TYR A 13 10.03 25.16 -4.91
N THR A 14 9.97 23.94 -5.47
CA THR A 14 9.48 23.71 -6.84
C THR A 14 8.07 23.16 -6.91
N GLN A 15 7.56 22.61 -5.80
CA GLN A 15 6.33 21.81 -5.74
C GLN A 15 6.36 20.54 -6.62
N GLU A 16 7.54 20.12 -7.08
CA GLU A 16 7.74 18.94 -7.93
C GLU A 16 8.48 17.83 -7.18
N ILE A 17 8.15 16.57 -7.49
CA ILE A 17 8.81 15.41 -6.87
C ILE A 17 8.88 14.21 -7.80
N SER A 18 10.03 13.52 -7.77
CA SER A 18 10.24 12.24 -8.48
C SER A 18 10.42 11.08 -7.51
N PHE A 19 9.70 9.99 -7.76
CA PHE A 19 9.72 8.79 -6.93
C PHE A 19 10.48 7.63 -7.58
N ALA A 20 11.16 6.85 -6.74
CA ALA A 20 11.81 5.61 -7.12
C ALA A 20 10.84 4.42 -7.06
N SER A 21 11.22 3.32 -7.72
CA SER A 21 10.48 2.05 -7.65
C SER A 21 10.44 1.49 -6.22
N LEU A 22 9.33 0.86 -5.84
CA LEU A 22 9.18 0.10 -4.60
C LEU A 22 10.20 -1.03 -4.56
N LYS A 23 10.79 -1.25 -3.37
CA LYS A 23 11.79 -2.30 -3.20
C LYS A 23 11.24 -3.69 -3.52
N SER A 24 9.94 -3.89 -3.30
CA SER A 24 9.23 -5.14 -3.55
C SER A 24 9.04 -5.46 -5.03
N ASN A 25 9.24 -4.49 -5.93
CA ASN A 25 9.26 -4.76 -7.38
C ASN A 25 10.52 -5.51 -7.85
N GLY A 26 11.57 -5.60 -7.02
CA GLY A 26 12.82 -6.26 -7.40
C GLY A 26 13.63 -5.54 -8.50
N ILE A 27 13.10 -4.44 -9.05
CA ILE A 27 13.78 -3.65 -10.08
C ILE A 27 14.95 -2.89 -9.44
N PRO A 28 16.19 -3.06 -9.94
CA PRO A 28 17.33 -2.27 -9.49
C PRO A 28 17.02 -0.79 -9.66
N ARG A 29 17.16 0.00 -8.58
CA ARG A 29 16.98 1.45 -8.66
C ARG A 29 18.06 1.99 -9.58
N THR A 30 17.68 2.47 -10.77
CA THR A 30 18.58 3.30 -11.56
C THR A 30 18.92 4.52 -10.71
N ALA A 31 20.22 4.75 -10.51
CA ALA A 31 20.73 5.78 -9.64
C ALA A 31 20.58 7.16 -10.30
N THR A 32 19.36 7.57 -10.61
CA THR A 32 19.08 8.98 -10.89
C THR A 32 19.19 9.75 -9.57
N LYS A 33 19.91 10.87 -9.60
CA LYS A 33 20.39 11.56 -8.40
C LYS A 33 19.27 12.13 -7.52
N ASP A 34 18.05 12.21 -8.07
CA ASP A 34 16.93 12.96 -7.53
C ASP A 34 15.67 12.13 -7.20
N VAL A 35 15.71 10.79 -7.35
CA VAL A 35 14.55 9.93 -7.01
C VAL A 35 14.52 9.54 -5.53
N CYS A 36 13.40 9.82 -4.88
CA CYS A 36 13.19 9.49 -3.47
C CYS A 36 12.31 8.24 -3.31
N SER A 37 12.45 7.53 -2.18
CA SER A 37 11.52 6.43 -1.88
C SER A 37 10.14 7.01 -1.55
N PRO A 38 9.06 6.57 -2.22
CA PRO A 38 7.72 7.11 -1.96
C PRO A 38 7.25 6.81 -0.52
N LYS A 39 7.58 5.65 0.05
CA LYS A 39 7.31 5.33 1.46
C LYS A 39 8.02 6.27 2.45
N SER A 40 9.28 6.61 2.18
CA SER A 40 10.01 7.57 3.02
C SER A 40 9.42 8.97 2.90
N MET A 41 8.99 9.37 1.71
CA MET A 41 8.39 10.68 1.50
C MET A 41 7.00 10.76 2.11
N TYR A 42 6.19 9.72 1.99
CA TYR A 42 4.88 9.62 2.65
C TYR A 42 5.02 9.82 4.17
N ARG A 43 5.96 9.10 4.81
CA ARG A 43 6.23 9.26 6.25
C ARG A 43 6.68 10.68 6.60
N LEU A 44 7.47 11.32 5.73
CA LEU A 44 7.92 12.68 5.96
C LEU A 44 6.76 13.69 5.84
N ALA A 45 5.93 13.53 4.82
CA ALA A 45 4.76 14.37 4.58
C ALA A 45 3.75 14.29 5.75
N VAL A 46 3.51 13.09 6.28
CA VAL A 46 2.68 12.90 7.49
C VAL A 46 3.26 13.64 8.69
N LYS A 47 4.60 13.57 8.90
CA LYS A 47 5.25 14.26 10.02
C LYS A 47 5.29 15.78 9.87
N ALA A 48 5.31 16.27 8.64
CA ALA A 48 5.37 17.69 8.31
C ALA A 48 3.99 18.31 8.07
N ASP A 49 2.91 17.52 8.18
CA ASP A 49 1.53 17.92 7.90
C ASP A 49 1.33 18.51 6.48
N LEU A 50 1.97 17.89 5.49
CA LEU A 50 1.93 18.32 4.09
C LEU A 50 1.03 17.40 3.27
N GLU A 51 -0.28 17.68 3.27
CA GLU A 51 -1.29 16.79 2.69
C GLU A 51 -1.09 16.57 1.17
N SER A 52 -0.74 17.62 0.41
CA SER A 52 -0.46 17.48 -1.03
C SER A 52 0.68 16.50 -1.31
N LEU A 53 1.77 16.60 -0.56
CA LEU A 53 2.92 15.70 -0.70
C LEU A 53 2.59 14.27 -0.27
N LYS A 54 1.81 14.13 0.81
CA LYS A 54 1.31 12.85 1.30
C LYS A 54 0.45 12.17 0.24
N GLU A 55 -0.46 12.90 -0.39
CA GLU A 55 -1.34 12.40 -1.45
C GLU A 55 -0.54 11.98 -2.70
N MET A 56 0.45 12.77 -3.13
CA MET A 56 1.32 12.40 -4.25
C MET A 56 2.09 11.11 -3.96
N ALA A 57 2.66 10.98 -2.76
CA ALA A 57 3.36 9.77 -2.36
C ALA A 57 2.41 8.57 -2.26
N PHE A 58 1.21 8.76 -1.72
CA PHE A 58 0.16 7.74 -1.65
C PHE A 58 -0.22 7.22 -3.05
N LYS A 59 -0.53 8.13 -3.99
CA LYS A 59 -0.87 7.79 -5.38
C LYS A 59 0.26 7.02 -6.06
N ASN A 60 1.50 7.44 -5.83
CA ASN A 60 2.67 6.78 -6.39
C ASN A 60 2.92 5.38 -5.80
N ILE A 61 2.66 5.16 -4.50
CA ILE A 61 2.71 3.82 -3.91
C ILE A 61 1.66 2.93 -4.58
N ARG A 62 0.41 3.40 -4.65
CA ARG A 62 -0.71 2.67 -5.27
C ARG A 62 -0.41 2.28 -6.72
N SER A 63 0.15 3.18 -7.53
CA SER A 63 0.43 2.92 -8.94
C SER A 63 1.50 1.86 -9.17
N GLN A 64 2.28 1.52 -8.14
CA GLN A 64 3.35 0.53 -8.21
C GLN A 64 2.94 -0.83 -7.65
N LEU A 65 1.71 -0.99 -7.15
CA LEU A 65 1.20 -2.25 -6.64
C LEU A 65 0.85 -3.20 -7.78
N THR A 66 1.44 -4.40 -7.75
CA THR A 66 1.32 -5.43 -8.76
C THR A 66 0.91 -6.76 -8.12
N PRO A 67 0.36 -7.71 -8.91
CA PRO A 67 0.11 -9.07 -8.42
C PRO A 67 1.34 -9.75 -7.79
N SER A 68 2.53 -9.44 -8.28
CA SER A 68 3.80 -10.00 -7.79
C SER A 68 4.27 -9.41 -6.46
N ASN A 69 3.82 -8.21 -6.07
CA ASN A 69 4.33 -7.53 -4.88
C ASN A 69 3.27 -7.30 -3.79
N ILE A 70 1.98 -7.35 -4.12
CA ILE A 70 0.90 -6.86 -3.26
C ILE A 70 0.84 -7.57 -1.92
N VAL A 71 1.03 -8.89 -1.90
CA VAL A 71 1.04 -9.68 -0.67
C VAL A 71 2.21 -9.27 0.23
N THR A 72 3.37 -8.94 -0.35
CA THR A 72 4.51 -8.48 0.45
C THR A 72 4.27 -7.07 1.01
N GLU A 73 3.63 -6.20 0.22
CA GLU A 73 3.35 -4.81 0.60
C GLU A 73 2.34 -4.72 1.76
N VAL A 74 1.21 -5.43 1.66
CA VAL A 74 0.14 -5.44 2.68
C VAL A 74 0.67 -5.90 4.05
N PHE A 75 1.59 -6.86 4.08
CA PHE A 75 2.20 -7.36 5.32
C PHE A 75 3.45 -6.58 5.75
N SER A 76 3.80 -5.52 5.04
CA SER A 76 4.98 -4.74 5.37
C SER A 76 4.79 -3.94 6.65
N LYS A 77 5.89 -3.71 7.37
CA LYS A 77 5.90 -2.80 8.52
C LYS A 77 5.38 -1.40 8.18
N PHE A 78 5.56 -0.96 6.93
CA PHE A 78 5.09 0.34 6.48
C PHE A 78 3.57 0.42 6.45
N ALA A 79 2.90 -0.58 5.86
CA ALA A 79 1.44 -0.66 5.83
C ALA A 79 0.86 -0.68 7.25
N TYR A 80 1.44 -1.48 8.14
CA TYR A 80 1.05 -1.53 9.55
C TYR A 80 1.10 -0.17 10.26
N GLN A 81 2.11 0.66 9.95
CA GLN A 81 2.29 1.97 10.59
C GLN A 81 1.37 3.07 10.02
N HIS A 82 0.74 2.83 8.88
CA HIS A 82 -0.04 3.81 8.14
C HIS A 82 -1.38 3.18 7.71
N PRO A 83 -2.44 3.29 8.55
CA PRO A 83 -3.71 2.60 8.32
C PRO A 83 -4.37 2.91 6.97
N ASP A 84 -4.22 4.13 6.46
CA ASP A 84 -4.73 4.54 5.16
C ASP A 84 -4.00 3.86 4.00
N ILE A 85 -2.69 3.65 4.12
CA ILE A 85 -1.92 2.82 3.19
C ILE A 85 -2.39 1.38 3.24
N LEU A 86 -2.53 0.81 4.45
CA LEU A 86 -2.99 -0.57 4.60
C LEU A 86 -4.36 -0.78 3.95
N ASP A 87 -5.29 0.15 4.14
CA ASP A 87 -6.62 0.10 3.53
C ASP A 87 -6.56 0.08 2.01
N MET A 88 -5.74 0.96 1.44
CA MET A 88 -5.55 1.04 0.00
C MET A 88 -4.91 -0.24 -0.54
N GLU A 89 -3.87 -0.75 0.11
CA GLU A 89 -3.19 -1.99 -0.31
C GLU A 89 -4.11 -3.20 -0.18
N VAL A 90 -4.91 -3.32 0.90
CA VAL A 90 -5.89 -4.41 1.07
C VAL A 90 -6.97 -4.36 -0.01
N ARG A 91 -7.48 -3.18 -0.38
CA ARG A 91 -8.42 -3.05 -1.50
C ARG A 91 -7.79 -3.51 -2.80
N CYS A 92 -6.56 -3.08 -3.09
CA CYS A 92 -5.82 -3.52 -4.26
C CYS A 92 -5.53 -5.03 -4.26
N LEU A 93 -5.35 -5.65 -3.09
CA LEU A 93 -5.22 -7.10 -2.93
C LEU A 93 -6.51 -7.82 -3.27
N ILE A 94 -7.65 -7.37 -2.71
CA ILE A 94 -8.97 -7.96 -2.96
C ILE A 94 -9.31 -7.91 -4.46
N GLU A 95 -9.08 -6.76 -5.10
CA GLU A 95 -9.28 -6.58 -6.55
C GLU A 95 -8.45 -7.56 -7.40
N LYS A 96 -7.28 -7.98 -6.92
CA LYS A 96 -6.33 -8.84 -7.65
C LYS A 96 -6.30 -10.27 -7.13
N PHE A 97 -7.22 -10.63 -6.23
CA PHE A 97 -7.14 -11.90 -5.51
C PHE A 97 -7.32 -13.13 -6.42
N THR A 98 -7.99 -12.96 -7.56
CA THR A 98 -8.16 -13.98 -8.61
C THR A 98 -6.94 -14.14 -9.52
N ASP A 99 -5.94 -13.26 -9.41
CA ASP A 99 -4.71 -13.39 -10.19
C ASP A 99 -3.91 -14.63 -9.72
N PRO A 100 -3.44 -15.48 -10.65
CA PRO A 100 -2.75 -16.72 -10.32
C PRO A 100 -1.44 -16.53 -9.56
N LEU A 101 -0.85 -15.33 -9.58
CA LEU A 101 0.34 -15.01 -8.79
C LEU A 101 -0.01 -14.66 -7.34
N VAL A 102 -1.21 -14.14 -7.08
CA VAL A 102 -1.57 -13.58 -5.76
C VAL A 102 -1.97 -14.66 -4.77
N TYR A 103 -2.89 -15.56 -5.16
CA TYR A 103 -3.43 -16.55 -4.22
C TYR A 103 -2.36 -17.47 -3.61
N PRO A 104 -1.41 -18.05 -4.38
CA PRO A 104 -0.36 -18.89 -3.78
C PRO A 104 0.58 -18.12 -2.83
N GLN A 105 0.83 -16.85 -3.12
CA GLN A 105 1.62 -15.99 -2.22
C GLN A 105 0.85 -15.69 -0.93
N TRP A 106 -0.45 -15.42 -1.05
CA TRP A 106 -1.34 -15.20 0.08
C TRP A 106 -1.43 -16.45 0.96
N GLU A 107 -1.65 -17.62 0.38
CA GLU A 107 -1.71 -18.91 1.09
C GLU A 107 -0.43 -19.17 1.90
N ARG A 108 0.74 -19.03 1.27
CA ARG A 108 2.03 -19.14 1.97
C ARG A 108 2.15 -18.14 3.12
N LYS A 109 1.66 -16.90 2.92
CA LYS A 109 1.67 -15.89 3.97
C LYS A 109 0.74 -16.28 5.12
N MET A 110 -0.42 -16.86 4.85
CA MET A 110 -1.34 -17.36 5.89
C MET A 110 -0.69 -18.45 6.75
N GLU A 111 0.10 -19.34 6.16
CA GLU A 111 0.85 -20.34 6.92
C GLU A 111 1.87 -19.68 7.87
N GLU A 112 2.58 -18.64 7.43
CA GLU A 112 3.47 -17.85 8.30
C GLU A 112 2.69 -17.17 9.44
N VAL A 113 1.50 -16.64 9.15
CA VAL A 113 0.63 -16.06 10.18
C VAL A 113 0.20 -17.11 11.19
N ALA A 114 -0.20 -18.31 10.73
CA ALA A 114 -0.63 -19.42 11.58
C ALA A 114 0.50 -19.92 12.50
N ARG A 115 1.75 -19.91 12.02
CA ARG A 115 2.93 -20.23 12.84
C ARG A 115 3.29 -19.15 13.86
N GLY A 116 2.76 -17.93 13.72
CA GLY A 116 3.10 -16.79 14.56
C GLY A 116 4.34 -16.02 14.09
N ASP A 117 4.84 -16.29 12.89
CA ASP A 117 6.06 -15.67 12.34
C ASP A 117 5.80 -14.22 11.84
N CYS A 118 4.54 -13.78 11.85
CA CYS A 118 4.12 -12.46 11.37
C CYS A 118 3.50 -11.62 12.51
N PRO A 119 4.27 -10.69 13.13
CA PRO A 119 3.82 -9.91 14.29
C PRO A 119 2.54 -9.08 14.07
N HIS A 120 2.17 -8.82 12.81
CA HIS A 120 0.99 -8.05 12.43
C HIS A 120 0.04 -8.81 11.49
N GLY A 121 0.22 -10.14 11.38
CA GLY A 121 -0.53 -10.98 10.45
C GLY A 121 -2.03 -10.98 10.71
N ALA A 122 -2.43 -11.15 11.97
CA ALA A 122 -3.84 -11.16 12.36
C ALA A 122 -4.55 -9.84 12.03
N LEU A 123 -3.85 -8.70 12.18
CA LEU A 123 -4.41 -7.39 11.85
C LEU A 123 -4.73 -7.28 10.36
N VAL A 124 -3.82 -7.72 9.50
CA VAL A 124 -4.03 -7.74 8.04
C VAL A 124 -5.19 -8.65 7.67
N VAL A 125 -5.23 -9.87 8.21
CA VAL A 125 -6.31 -10.84 7.93
C VAL A 125 -7.66 -10.29 8.36
N ASN A 126 -7.75 -9.72 9.56
CA ASN A 126 -8.98 -9.08 10.04
C ASN A 126 -9.39 -7.92 9.14
N ARG A 127 -8.44 -7.17 8.58
CA ARG A 127 -8.74 -6.05 7.67
C ARG A 127 -9.31 -6.53 6.34
N VAL A 128 -8.72 -7.57 5.75
CA VAL A 128 -9.22 -8.23 4.54
C VAL A 128 -10.63 -8.80 4.77
N MET A 129 -10.82 -9.54 5.86
CA MET A 129 -12.12 -10.11 6.22
C MET A 129 -13.18 -9.03 6.42
N ARG A 130 -12.86 -7.95 7.14
CA ARG A 130 -13.78 -6.82 7.34
C ARG A 130 -14.18 -6.17 6.01
N LEU A 131 -13.22 -5.88 5.13
CA LEU A 131 -13.51 -5.17 3.87
C LEU A 131 -14.32 -6.04 2.91
N THR A 132 -13.98 -7.33 2.77
CA THR A 132 -14.75 -8.27 1.94
C THR A 132 -16.19 -8.47 2.42
N LEU A 133 -16.42 -8.54 3.73
CA LEU A 133 -17.78 -8.64 4.29
C LEU A 133 -18.59 -7.37 4.08
N LEU A 134 -17.96 -6.19 4.23
CA LEU A 134 -18.64 -4.91 4.01
C LEU A 134 -18.98 -4.68 2.53
N GLU A 135 -18.10 -5.05 1.61
CA GLU A 135 -18.39 -4.98 0.18
C GLU A 135 -19.58 -5.87 -0.19
N ARG A 136 -19.66 -7.08 0.37
CA ARG A 136 -20.83 -7.97 0.18
C ARG A 136 -22.13 -7.37 0.73
N ALA A 137 -22.10 -6.83 1.96
CA ALA A 137 -23.28 -6.19 2.55
C ALA A 137 -23.78 -4.99 1.71
N SER A 138 -22.86 -4.21 1.14
CA SER A 138 -23.23 -3.09 0.26
C SER A 138 -23.84 -3.55 -1.08
N LEU A 139 -23.46 -4.72 -1.59
CA LEU A 139 -24.07 -5.29 -2.79
C LEU A 139 -25.49 -5.79 -2.51
N ASP A 140 -25.71 -6.38 -1.33
CA ASP A 140 -27.03 -6.90 -0.92
C ASP A 140 -28.05 -5.78 -0.69
N GLU A 141 -27.65 -4.64 -0.11
CA GLU A 141 -28.52 -3.45 0.05
C GLU A 141 -28.93 -2.85 -1.30
N ASN A 142 -28.03 -2.85 -2.29
CA ASN A 142 -28.32 -2.33 -3.65
C ASN A 142 -29.20 -3.26 -4.48
N LEU A 143 -29.40 -4.52 -4.06
CA LEU A 143 -30.24 -5.50 -4.75
C LEU A 143 -31.67 -5.58 -4.18
N GLN A 144 -31.98 -4.84 -3.10
CA GLN A 144 -33.36 -4.76 -2.63
C GLN A 144 -34.20 -3.99 -3.67
N PRO A 145 -35.25 -4.60 -4.26
CA PRO A 145 -36.09 -3.90 -5.22
C PRO A 145 -36.74 -2.71 -4.51
N SER A 146 -36.67 -1.53 -5.14
CA SER A 146 -37.44 -0.37 -4.72
C SER A 146 -38.90 -0.79 -4.54
N ALA A 147 -39.34 -0.89 -3.30
CA ALA A 147 -40.72 -1.22 -3.00
C ALA A 147 -41.62 -0.18 -3.69
N CYS A 148 -42.44 -0.65 -4.62
CA CYS A 148 -43.56 0.12 -5.17
C CYS A 148 -44.59 0.42 -4.10
#